data_AF-A0A8T4PZI5-F1
#
_entry.id   AF-A0A8T4PZI5-F1
#
_cell.length_a   1.000
_cell.length_b   1.000
_cell.length_c   1.000
_cell.angle_alpha   90.00
_cell.angle_beta   90.00
_cell.angle_gamma   90.00
#
_symmetry.space_group_name_H-M   'P 1'
#
loop_
_entity.id
_entity.type
_entity.pdbx_description
1 polymer ?
#
loop_
_entity_poly.entity_id
_entity_poly.type
_entity_poly.pdbx_seq_one_letter_code
_entity_poly.pdbx_strand_id
1 'polypeptide(L)'
;HYLILFILLSFLLPLMHPISFLLAISLIMYLILGYVENIEISGVKKEAVLFYIIVTFLFNFIIYKDAFTQIGLGVIWQNIPHIVLSEFFKDINILDLILNIGIVPLIAGIIGVYFSLRNRNKDVLVLIAICITSILLVTLKLLNFSIGLIFLGIALSVISAVAFEKFLKYIDLTKLSKYLKAIKVSMLLFIVLTLVVPSMLGTANVIDNTIKDEEIAPFLWMKENTALSATILTDLDEGNLATGIAERKSVFDTNFLLVKNVDSVVEEASSLFTLESEVKALELITKYDVDYIYLSEKTKKEYGIEMLKYGMDEKCFEKVFQNEYGEIIEIIC
;
A
#
# COMPACT_ATOMS: atom_id res chain seq x y z
N HIS A 1 7.96 33.16 0.22
CA HIS A 1 7.01 32.31 -0.53
C HIS A 1 7.26 30.82 -0.28
N TYR A 2 8.36 30.22 -0.74
CA TYR A 2 8.61 28.77 -0.53
C TYR A 2 8.64 28.32 0.94
N LEU A 3 9.19 29.14 1.84
CA LEU A 3 9.22 28.82 3.27
C LEU A 3 7.82 28.83 3.92
N ILE A 4 6.95 29.76 3.50
CA ILE A 4 5.56 29.81 3.98
C ILE A 4 4.79 28.57 3.49
N LEU A 5 4.98 28.20 2.23
CA LEU A 5 4.39 26.98 1.67
C LEU A 5 4.88 25.73 2.40
N PHE A 6 6.18 25.65 2.71
CA PHE A 6 6.73 24.54 3.47
C PHE A 6 6.14 24.44 4.87
N ILE A 7 6.04 25.56 5.60
CA ILE A 7 5.40 25.59 6.93
C ILE A 7 3.95 25.10 6.83
N LEU A 8 3.16 25.62 5.89
CA LEU A 8 1.77 25.23 5.71
C LEU A 8 1.64 23.72 5.40
N LEU A 9 2.45 23.20 4.49
CA LEU A 9 2.50 21.77 4.16
C LEU A 9 2.99 20.90 5.32
N SER A 10 3.80 21.45 6.21
CA SER A 10 4.29 20.73 7.40
C SER A 10 3.17 20.43 8.38
N PHE A 11 2.10 21.23 8.39
CA PHE A 11 0.89 20.96 9.17
C PHE A 11 -0.10 20.07 8.43
N LEU A 12 -0.32 20.32 7.13
CA LEU A 12 -1.32 19.56 6.36
C LEU A 12 -0.93 18.09 6.15
N LEU A 13 0.32 17.81 5.78
CA LEU A 13 0.73 16.45 5.41
C LEU A 13 0.55 15.43 6.56
N PRO A 14 0.95 15.71 7.82
CA PRO A 14 0.74 14.77 8.91
C PRO A 14 -0.73 14.58 9.31
N LEU A 15 -1.59 15.55 9.04
CA LEU A 15 -3.03 15.44 9.30
C LEU A 15 -3.75 14.60 8.24
N MET A 16 -3.22 14.54 7.01
CA MET A 16 -3.84 13.80 5.93
C MET A 16 -3.56 12.30 6.00
N HIS A 17 -2.30 11.90 6.24
CA HIS A 17 -1.93 10.49 6.18
C HIS A 17 -0.60 10.16 6.92
N PRO A 18 -0.46 8.96 7.53
CA PRO A 18 0.77 8.49 8.19
C PRO A 18 2.03 8.46 7.33
N ILE A 19 1.85 8.45 6.01
CA ILE A 19 2.93 8.47 5.01
C ILE A 19 3.82 9.71 5.14
N SER A 20 3.34 10.75 5.84
CA SER A 20 4.14 11.89 6.28
C SER A 20 5.40 11.49 7.07
N PHE A 21 5.41 10.34 7.76
CA PHE A 21 6.60 9.77 8.39
C PHE A 21 7.69 9.39 7.40
N LEU A 22 7.33 8.92 6.20
CA LEU A 22 8.32 8.62 5.16
C LEU A 22 9.09 9.87 4.79
N LEU A 23 8.40 11.01 4.65
CA LEU A 23 9.06 12.29 4.40
C LEU A 23 9.91 12.72 5.59
N ALA A 24 9.44 12.55 6.83
CA ALA A 24 10.21 12.90 8.03
C ALA A 24 11.54 12.13 8.09
N ILE A 25 11.50 10.80 7.89
CA ILE A 25 12.68 9.94 7.86
C ILE A 25 13.56 10.28 6.65
N SER A 26 12.97 10.58 5.50
CA SER A 26 13.71 11.04 4.31
C SER A 26 14.46 12.34 4.55
N LEU A 27 13.88 13.27 5.32
CA LEU A 27 14.56 14.51 5.68
C LEU A 27 15.68 14.29 6.71
N ILE A 28 15.54 13.31 7.61
CA ILE A 28 16.65 12.88 8.47
C ILE A 28 17.79 12.31 7.62
N MET A 29 17.46 11.41 6.68
CA MET A 29 18.44 10.85 5.74
C MET A 29 19.10 11.92 4.87
N TYR A 30 18.36 12.96 4.47
CA TYR A 30 18.90 14.11 3.75
C TYR A 30 19.96 14.86 4.58
N LEU A 31 19.71 15.09 5.87
CA LEU A 31 20.69 15.71 6.77
C LEU A 31 21.94 14.83 6.94
N ILE A 32 21.76 13.52 7.10
CA ILE A 32 22.86 12.55 7.21
C ILE A 32 23.71 12.54 5.93
N LEU A 33 23.09 12.45 4.76
CA LEU A 33 23.80 12.49 3.48
C LEU A 33 24.53 13.83 3.29
N GLY A 34 23.91 14.94 3.67
CA GLY A 34 24.54 16.26 3.62
C GLY A 34 25.81 16.33 4.47
N TYR A 35 25.79 15.71 5.66
CA TYR A 35 26.96 15.59 6.52
C TYR A 35 28.05 14.71 5.91
N VAL A 36 27.70 13.50 5.45
CA VAL A 36 28.66 12.53 4.87
C VAL A 36 29.33 13.06 3.60
N GLU A 37 28.56 13.69 2.71
CA GLU A 37 29.05 14.24 1.44
C GLU A 37 29.72 15.62 1.59
N ASN A 38 29.82 16.15 2.81
CA ASN A 38 30.30 17.50 3.10
C ASN A 38 29.57 18.57 2.25
N ILE A 39 28.25 18.43 2.13
CA ILE A 39 27.37 19.38 1.47
C ILE A 39 26.82 20.34 2.52
N GLU A 40 27.21 21.61 2.44
CA GLU A 40 26.69 22.63 3.36
C GLU A 40 25.19 22.87 3.14
N ILE A 41 24.41 22.57 4.17
CA ILE A 41 22.98 22.87 4.27
C ILE A 41 22.81 24.13 5.12
N SER A 42 22.13 25.14 4.59
CA SER A 42 21.85 26.41 5.29
C SER A 42 21.12 26.20 6.61
N GLY A 43 21.41 27.00 7.64
CA GLY A 43 20.77 26.92 8.97
C GLY A 43 19.25 26.92 8.91
N VAL A 44 18.65 27.83 8.12
CA VAL A 44 17.19 27.92 7.93
C VAL A 44 16.58 26.61 7.41
N LYS A 45 17.27 25.90 6.51
CA LYS A 45 16.79 24.59 6.01
C LYS A 45 16.86 23.51 7.10
N LYS A 46 17.89 23.53 7.95
CA LYS A 46 18.01 22.59 9.07
C LYS A 46 16.90 22.80 10.10
N GLU A 47 16.63 24.06 10.44
CA GLU A 47 15.53 24.42 11.34
C GLU A 47 14.17 24.01 10.76
N ALA A 48 13.93 24.26 9.46
CA ALA A 48 12.71 23.83 8.78
C ALA A 48 12.54 22.31 8.78
N VAL A 49 13.61 21.55 8.53
CA VAL A 49 13.58 20.08 8.61
C VAL A 49 13.26 19.61 10.03
N LEU A 50 13.94 20.17 11.04
CA LEU A 50 13.69 19.81 12.44
C LEU A 50 12.25 20.13 12.85
N PHE A 51 11.74 21.29 12.41
CA PHE A 51 10.36 21.69 12.63
C PHE A 51 9.37 20.68 12.03
N TYR A 52 9.56 20.28 10.77
CA TYR A 52 8.69 19.29 10.12
C TYR A 52 8.71 17.95 10.87
N ILE A 53 9.88 17.48 11.31
CA ILE A 53 10.01 16.25 12.08
C ILE A 53 9.19 16.35 13.37
N ILE A 54 9.39 17.41 14.16
CA ILE A 54 8.68 17.61 15.44
C ILE A 54 7.16 17.64 15.22
N VAL A 55 6.69 18.41 14.24
CA VAL A 55 5.26 18.53 13.93
C VAL A 55 4.67 17.19 13.49
N THR A 56 5.38 16.46 12.63
CA THR A 56 4.94 15.13 12.15
C THR A 56 4.80 14.15 13.30
N PHE A 57 5.80 14.06 14.18
CA PHE A 57 5.74 13.18 15.34
C PHE A 57 4.64 13.59 16.31
N LEU A 58 4.48 14.89 16.58
CA LEU A 58 3.44 15.40 17.49
C LEU A 58 2.04 15.05 17.00
N PHE A 59 1.71 15.36 15.74
CA PHE A 59 0.36 15.09 15.23
C PHE A 59 0.05 13.61 15.11
N ASN A 60 0.97 12.81 14.58
CA ASN A 60 0.75 11.38 14.50
C ASN A 60 0.61 10.75 15.89
N PHE A 61 1.37 11.21 16.90
CA PHE A 61 1.19 10.74 18.28
C PHE A 61 -0.19 11.10 18.84
N ILE A 62 -0.70 12.30 18.56
CA ILE A 62 -2.04 12.72 18.99
C ILE A 62 -3.13 11.89 18.30
N ILE A 63 -3.02 11.67 16.99
CA ILE A 63 -4.01 10.93 16.18
C ILE A 63 -4.03 9.45 16.59
N TYR A 64 -2.85 8.82 16.76
CA TYR A 64 -2.73 7.39 17.03
C TYR A 64 -2.60 7.05 18.52
N LYS A 65 -2.95 7.97 19.42
CA LYS A 65 -2.80 7.78 20.88
C LYS A 65 -3.46 6.47 21.35
N ASP A 66 -4.65 6.16 20.84
CA ASP A 66 -5.43 5.01 21.29
C ASP A 66 -4.76 3.71 20.81
N ALA A 67 -4.30 3.68 19.57
CA ALA A 67 -3.51 2.57 19.03
C ALA A 67 -2.23 2.34 19.87
N PHE A 68 -1.48 3.40 20.21
CA PHE A 68 -0.29 3.29 21.05
C PHE A 68 -0.61 2.77 22.45
N THR A 69 -1.74 3.15 23.05
CA THR A 69 -2.12 2.65 24.39
C THR A 69 -2.61 1.20 24.37
N GLN A 70 -3.28 0.77 23.30
CA GLN A 70 -3.90 -0.56 23.23
C GLN A 70 -2.94 -1.64 22.72
N ILE A 71 -2.07 -1.30 21.77
CA ILE A 71 -1.20 -2.24 21.05
C ILE A 71 0.29 -2.01 21.37
N GLY A 72 0.63 -0.86 21.97
CA GLY A 72 2.01 -0.53 22.34
C GLY A 72 2.87 -0.27 21.11
N LEU A 73 4.05 -0.90 21.06
CA LEU A 73 4.99 -0.75 19.94
C LEU A 73 4.56 -1.47 18.66
N GLY A 74 3.58 -2.38 18.72
CA GLY A 74 3.05 -3.10 17.54
C GLY A 74 2.40 -2.17 16.50
N VAL A 75 2.03 -0.95 16.90
CA VAL A 75 1.53 0.12 16.02
C VAL A 75 2.51 0.43 14.87
N ILE A 76 3.81 0.27 15.12
CA ILE A 76 4.86 0.52 14.12
C ILE A 76 4.73 -0.42 12.91
N TRP A 77 4.24 -1.64 13.13
CA TRP A 77 3.97 -2.64 12.08
C TRP A 77 2.50 -2.69 11.67
N GLN A 78 1.74 -1.63 11.97
CA GLN A 78 0.31 -1.50 11.64
C GLN A 78 -0.57 -2.63 12.19
N ASN A 79 -0.04 -3.39 13.18
CA ASN A 79 -0.71 -4.56 13.74
C ASN A 79 -1.15 -5.59 12.66
N ILE A 80 -0.40 -5.73 11.56
CA ILE A 80 -0.72 -6.69 10.51
C ILE A 80 -0.48 -8.11 11.03
N PRO A 81 -1.44 -9.07 10.87
CA PRO A 81 -1.25 -10.45 11.26
C PRO A 81 -0.04 -11.09 10.58
N HIS A 82 0.64 -11.98 11.28
CA HIS A 82 1.82 -12.68 10.77
C HIS A 82 1.53 -13.50 9.51
N ILE A 83 0.33 -14.09 9.41
CA ILE A 83 -0.08 -14.89 8.25
C ILE A 83 -0.14 -14.03 6.99
N VAL A 84 -0.79 -12.86 7.08
CA VAL A 84 -0.91 -11.88 5.98
C VAL A 84 0.44 -11.25 5.65
N LEU A 85 1.24 -10.90 6.66
CA LEU A 85 2.58 -10.35 6.46
C LEU A 85 3.51 -11.32 5.72
N SER A 86 3.33 -12.63 5.88
CA SER A 86 4.13 -13.62 5.16
C SER A 86 3.79 -13.71 3.67
N GLU A 87 2.52 -13.47 3.32
CA GLU A 87 2.03 -13.49 1.94
C GLU A 87 2.43 -12.25 1.16
N PHE A 88 2.38 -11.06 1.78
CA PHE A 88 2.81 -9.80 1.16
C PHE A 88 4.23 -9.82 0.57
N PHE A 89 5.10 -10.72 1.02
CA PHE A 89 6.49 -10.82 0.55
C PHE A 89 6.83 -12.14 -0.17
N LYS A 90 5.84 -13.05 -0.35
CA LYS A 90 6.07 -14.39 -0.91
C LYS A 90 6.27 -14.37 -2.44
N ASP A 91 5.67 -13.39 -3.12
CA ASP A 91 5.65 -13.29 -4.58
C ASP A 91 6.57 -12.20 -5.15
N ILE A 92 7.59 -11.76 -4.41
CA ILE A 92 8.51 -10.73 -4.92
C ILE A 92 9.44 -11.33 -5.98
N ASN A 93 9.06 -11.15 -7.24
CA ASN A 93 9.91 -11.41 -8.39
C ASN A 93 10.74 -10.16 -8.73
N ILE A 94 12.05 -10.35 -8.96
CA ILE A 94 12.96 -9.27 -9.35
C ILE A 94 12.53 -8.63 -10.68
N LEU A 95 12.01 -9.44 -11.60
CA LEU A 95 11.52 -8.94 -12.89
C LEU A 95 10.29 -8.03 -12.71
N ASP A 96 9.37 -8.40 -11.81
CA ASP A 96 8.18 -7.61 -11.53
C ASP A 96 8.56 -6.28 -10.85
N LEU A 97 9.58 -6.26 -9.99
CA LEU A 97 10.13 -5.02 -9.42
C LEU A 97 10.69 -4.10 -10.51
N ILE A 98 11.44 -4.63 -11.48
CA ILE A 98 12.00 -3.85 -12.59
C ILE A 98 10.89 -3.27 -13.47
N LEU A 99 9.86 -4.07 -13.76
CA LEU A 99 8.73 -3.65 -14.59
C LEU A 99 7.86 -2.60 -13.88
N ASN A 100 7.61 -2.77 -12.58
CA ASN A 100 6.79 -1.84 -11.78
C ASN A 100 7.47 -0.49 -11.55
N ILE A 101 8.80 -0.44 -11.35
CA ILE A 101 9.55 0.82 -11.28
C ILE A 101 9.73 1.42 -12.68
N GLY A 102 9.85 0.57 -13.70
CA GLY A 102 10.23 0.93 -15.05
C GLY A 102 11.74 0.82 -15.27
N ILE A 103 12.12 0.16 -16.37
CA ILE A 103 13.53 -0.08 -16.74
C ILE A 103 14.31 1.23 -16.86
N VAL A 104 13.68 2.26 -17.47
CA VAL A 104 14.32 3.56 -17.69
C VAL A 104 14.56 4.30 -16.37
N PRO A 105 13.54 4.57 -15.52
CA PRO A 105 13.75 5.13 -14.19
C PRO A 105 14.79 4.37 -13.37
N LEU A 106 14.79 3.04 -13.42
CA LEU A 106 15.74 2.24 -12.66
C LEU A 106 17.18 2.47 -13.13
N ILE A 107 17.48 2.25 -14.41
CA ILE A 107 18.85 2.35 -14.94
C ILE A 107 19.32 3.81 -14.95
N ALA A 108 18.54 4.71 -15.54
CA ALA A 108 18.91 6.12 -15.65
C ALA A 108 18.90 6.80 -14.27
N GLY A 109 17.99 6.42 -13.37
CA GLY A 109 17.93 6.93 -12.00
C GLY A 109 19.17 6.55 -11.21
N ILE A 110 19.60 5.28 -11.25
CA ILE A 110 20.84 4.83 -10.58
C ILE A 110 22.07 5.59 -11.13
N ILE A 111 22.18 5.74 -12.45
CA ILE A 111 23.24 6.54 -13.08
C ILE A 111 23.16 8.00 -12.61
N GLY A 112 21.96 8.56 -12.50
CA GLY A 112 21.71 9.91 -12.03
C GLY A 112 22.09 10.11 -10.56
N VAL A 113 21.85 9.12 -9.69
CA VAL A 113 22.32 9.12 -8.29
C VAL A 113 23.84 9.20 -8.26
N TYR A 114 24.53 8.33 -9.02
CA TYR A 114 25.99 8.31 -9.10
C TYR A 114 26.57 9.68 -9.51
N PHE A 115 26.04 10.28 -10.59
CA PHE A 115 26.50 11.60 -11.03
C PHE A 115 26.13 12.73 -10.07
N SER A 116 25.01 12.62 -9.37
CA SER A 116 24.55 13.63 -8.41
C SER A 116 25.45 13.68 -7.17
N LEU A 117 25.78 12.50 -6.61
CA LEU A 117 26.72 12.39 -5.49
C LEU A 117 28.12 12.87 -5.90
N ARG A 118 28.62 12.40 -7.05
CA ARG A 118 29.95 12.80 -7.56
C ARG A 118 30.09 14.31 -7.77
N ASN A 119 29.05 14.97 -8.25
CA ASN A 119 29.06 16.42 -8.49
C ASN A 119 28.55 17.24 -7.29
N ARG A 120 28.24 16.59 -6.16
CA ARG A 120 27.67 17.21 -4.95
C ARG A 120 26.45 18.09 -5.24
N ASN A 121 25.57 17.63 -6.11
CA ASN A 121 24.38 18.37 -6.49
C ASN A 121 23.38 18.44 -5.33
N LYS A 122 23.19 19.64 -4.76
CA LYS A 122 22.32 19.86 -3.60
C LYS A 122 20.83 19.67 -3.92
N ASP A 123 20.43 19.87 -5.18
CA ASP A 123 19.03 19.92 -5.59
C ASP A 123 18.38 18.53 -5.59
N VAL A 124 19.18 17.49 -5.79
CA VAL A 124 18.72 16.10 -5.96
C VAL A 124 18.89 15.30 -4.66
N LEU A 125 19.59 15.85 -3.67
CA LEU A 125 19.96 15.15 -2.44
C LEU A 125 18.73 14.67 -1.64
N VAL A 126 17.63 15.43 -1.65
CA VAL A 126 16.36 15.01 -1.00
C VAL A 126 15.76 13.79 -1.70
N LEU A 127 15.81 13.73 -3.04
CA LEU A 127 15.29 12.60 -3.80
C LEU A 127 16.12 11.33 -3.55
N ILE A 128 17.44 11.46 -3.45
CA ILE A 128 18.33 10.36 -3.06
C ILE A 128 17.97 9.86 -1.66
N ALA A 129 17.70 10.77 -0.73
CA ALA A 129 17.28 10.43 0.63
C ALA A 129 15.93 9.68 0.65
N ILE A 130 14.98 10.06 -0.21
CA ILE A 130 13.70 9.33 -0.38
C ILE A 130 13.94 7.92 -0.92
N CYS A 131 14.82 7.74 -1.92
CA CYS A 131 15.16 6.40 -2.43
C CYS A 131 15.71 5.51 -1.31
N ILE A 132 16.70 5.99 -0.56
CA ILE A 132 17.33 5.22 0.52
C ILE A 132 16.33 4.91 1.62
N THR A 133 15.50 5.89 2.00
CA THR A 133 14.47 5.72 3.03
C THR A 133 13.43 4.68 2.60
N SER A 134 12.97 4.75 1.35
CA SER A 134 11.97 3.80 0.83
C SER A 134 12.52 2.37 0.86
N ILE A 135 13.76 2.17 0.41
CA ILE A 135 14.44 0.86 0.47
C ILE A 135 14.58 0.37 1.92
N LEU A 136 15.00 1.25 2.83
CA LEU A 136 15.17 0.93 4.25
C LEU A 136 13.84 0.51 4.89
N LEU A 137 12.77 1.28 4.69
CA LEU A 137 11.46 1.02 5.28
C LEU A 137 10.81 -0.25 4.74
N VAL A 138 10.93 -0.52 3.43
CA VAL A 138 10.47 -1.79 2.84
C VAL A 138 11.24 -2.98 3.40
N THR A 139 12.57 -2.86 3.53
CA THR A 139 13.43 -3.93 4.07
C THR A 139 13.08 -4.26 5.52
N LEU A 140 12.78 -3.23 6.32
CA LEU A 140 12.35 -3.38 7.72
C LEU A 140 10.87 -3.78 7.86
N LYS A 141 10.15 -3.99 6.74
CA LYS A 141 8.71 -4.28 6.70
C LYS A 141 7.85 -3.23 7.41
N LEU A 142 8.30 -1.97 7.42
CA LEU A 142 7.58 -0.83 7.98
C LEU A 142 6.69 -0.12 6.96
N LEU A 143 6.87 -0.46 5.68
CA LEU A 143 6.12 0.08 4.55
C LEU A 143 5.72 -1.08 3.65
N ASN A 144 4.46 -1.06 3.17
CA ASN A 144 4.01 -2.00 2.16
C ASN A 144 4.92 -1.90 0.93
N PHE A 145 5.27 -3.07 0.37
CA PHE A 145 6.15 -3.18 -0.78
C PHE A 145 5.70 -2.29 -1.95
N SER A 146 4.41 -2.31 -2.29
CA SER A 146 3.84 -1.51 -3.37
C SER A 146 4.00 0.00 -3.13
N ILE A 147 3.74 0.46 -1.90
CA ILE A 147 3.90 1.87 -1.53
C ILE A 147 5.37 2.29 -1.64
N GLY A 148 6.30 1.44 -1.18
CA GLY A 148 7.72 1.71 -1.28
C GLY A 148 8.21 1.79 -2.73
N LEU A 149 7.71 0.93 -3.61
CA LEU A 149 8.03 0.98 -5.05
C LEU A 149 7.50 2.25 -5.70
N ILE A 150 6.32 2.77 -5.31
CA ILE A 150 5.78 4.03 -5.82
C ILE A 150 6.74 5.19 -5.51
N PHE A 151 7.18 5.35 -4.26
CA PHE A 151 8.11 6.43 -3.90
C PHE A 151 9.46 6.28 -4.58
N LEU A 152 9.98 5.05 -4.65
CA LEU A 152 11.24 4.76 -5.32
C LEU A 152 11.15 5.09 -6.82
N GLY A 153 10.06 4.68 -7.48
CA GLY A 153 9.80 4.95 -8.88
C GLY A 153 9.68 6.44 -9.20
N ILE A 154 8.94 7.20 -8.38
CA ILE A 154 8.82 8.65 -8.54
C ILE A 154 10.19 9.33 -8.36
N ALA A 155 10.92 9.01 -7.29
CA ALA A 155 12.20 9.63 -7.01
C ALA A 155 13.24 9.32 -8.11
N LEU A 156 13.36 8.05 -8.52
CA LEU A 156 14.27 7.63 -9.60
C LEU A 156 13.88 8.23 -10.96
N SER A 157 12.60 8.39 -11.25
CA SER A 157 12.13 9.04 -12.48
C SER A 157 12.61 10.49 -12.56
N VAL A 158 12.53 11.24 -11.46
CA VAL A 158 13.04 12.62 -11.42
C VAL A 158 14.57 12.65 -11.49
N ILE A 159 15.26 11.75 -10.78
CA ILE A 159 16.73 11.65 -10.80
C ILE A 159 17.25 11.27 -12.19
N SER A 160 16.49 10.50 -12.97
CA SER A 160 16.85 10.10 -14.34
C SER A 160 17.08 11.30 -15.26
N ALA A 161 16.43 12.44 -15.01
CA ALA A 161 16.65 13.67 -15.75
C ALA A 161 18.12 14.12 -15.69
N VAL A 162 18.80 13.93 -14.55
CA VAL A 162 20.22 14.26 -14.37
C VAL A 162 21.09 13.38 -15.28
N ALA A 163 20.80 12.08 -15.35
CA ALA A 163 21.51 11.15 -16.22
C ALA A 163 21.34 11.53 -17.69
N PHE A 164 20.11 11.86 -18.10
CA PHE A 164 19.83 12.31 -19.46
C PHE A 164 20.52 13.62 -19.81
N GLU A 165 20.54 14.59 -18.90
CA GLU A 165 21.25 15.86 -19.11
C GLU A 165 22.75 15.61 -19.35
N LYS A 166 23.38 14.78 -18.52
CA LYS A 166 24.80 14.43 -18.65
C LYS A 166 25.09 13.63 -19.91
N PHE A 167 24.21 12.69 -20.27
CA PHE A 167 24.32 11.93 -21.51
C PHE A 167 24.24 12.83 -22.74
N LEU A 168 23.26 13.73 -22.80
CA LEU A 168 23.13 14.69 -23.91
C LEU A 168 24.32 15.63 -24.01
N LYS A 169 24.84 16.13 -22.88
CA LYS A 169 26.07 16.93 -22.83
C LYS A 169 27.28 16.14 -23.34
N TYR A 170 27.38 14.86 -23.01
CA TYR A 170 28.45 14.00 -23.49
C TYR A 170 28.38 13.81 -25.02
N ILE A 171 27.19 13.52 -25.56
CA ILE A 171 26.99 13.36 -27.02
C ILE A 171 27.37 14.62 -27.80
N ASP A 172 27.07 15.81 -27.25
CA ASP A 172 27.40 17.09 -27.89
C ASP A 172 28.92 17.29 -28.09
N LEU A 173 29.74 16.67 -27.24
CA LEU A 173 31.20 16.69 -27.36
C LEU A 173 31.75 15.67 -28.35
N THR A 174 30.92 14.76 -28.86
CA THR A 174 31.35 13.68 -29.77
C THR A 174 31.07 14.02 -31.24
N LYS A 175 31.60 13.19 -32.15
CA LYS A 175 31.27 13.25 -33.59
C LYS A 175 29.77 13.07 -33.88
N LEU A 176 28.99 12.58 -32.92
CA LEU A 176 27.54 12.38 -33.02
C LEU A 176 26.72 13.64 -32.76
N SER A 177 27.34 14.79 -32.42
CA SER A 177 26.63 16.06 -32.20
C SER A 177 25.75 16.48 -33.38
N LYS A 178 26.13 16.13 -34.62
CA LYS A 178 25.31 16.35 -35.83
C LYS A 178 23.94 15.65 -35.80
N TYR A 179 23.83 14.56 -35.05
CA TYR A 179 22.61 13.76 -34.91
C TYR A 179 21.88 14.00 -33.59
N LEU A 180 22.28 15.02 -32.80
CA LEU A 180 21.75 15.26 -31.46
C LEU A 180 20.22 15.46 -31.46
N LYS A 181 19.65 16.07 -32.51
CA LYS A 181 18.18 16.19 -32.66
C LYS A 181 17.52 14.82 -32.84
N ALA A 182 18.09 13.95 -33.67
CA ALA A 182 17.57 12.60 -33.89
C ALA A 182 17.69 11.74 -32.62
N ILE A 183 18.80 11.87 -31.88
CA ILE A 183 19.01 11.18 -30.60
C ILE A 183 17.97 11.62 -29.55
N LYS A 184 17.70 12.93 -29.43
CA LYS A 184 16.65 13.43 -28.52
C LYS A 184 15.26 12.88 -28.85
N VAL A 185 14.89 12.85 -30.13
CA VAL A 185 13.60 12.29 -30.59
C VAL A 185 13.53 10.78 -30.33
N SER A 186 14.60 10.05 -30.64
CA SER A 186 14.69 8.60 -30.38
C SER A 186 14.58 8.28 -28.89
N MET A 187 15.26 9.05 -28.03
CA MET A 187 15.20 8.88 -26.58
C MET A 187 13.79 9.15 -26.03
N LEU A 188 13.11 10.19 -26.54
CA LEU A 188 11.71 10.45 -26.20
C LEU A 188 10.81 9.27 -26.63
N LEU A 189 10.96 8.78 -27.86
CA LEU A 189 10.20 7.65 -28.37
C LEU A 189 10.44 6.39 -27.52
N PHE A 190 11.69 6.13 -27.13
CA PHE A 190 12.06 5.01 -26.29
C PHE A 190 11.43 5.11 -24.89
N ILE A 191 11.43 6.30 -24.28
CA ILE A 191 10.76 6.53 -22.98
C ILE A 191 9.26 6.27 -23.10
N VAL A 192 8.61 6.76 -24.17
CA VAL A 192 7.18 6.52 -24.41
C VAL A 192 6.91 5.01 -24.57
N LEU A 193 7.70 4.31 -25.38
CA LEU A 193 7.52 2.87 -25.62
C LEU A 193 7.76 2.02 -24.36
N THR A 194 8.69 2.42 -23.49
CA THR A 194 9.06 1.63 -22.30
C THR A 194 8.28 1.98 -21.05
N LEU A 195 7.63 3.14 -20.98
CA LEU A 195 6.82 3.53 -19.83
C LEU A 195 5.33 3.52 -20.13
N VAL A 196 4.90 4.09 -21.26
CA VAL A 196 3.47 4.24 -21.56
C VAL A 196 2.86 2.92 -21.99
N VAL A 197 3.52 2.17 -22.88
CA VAL A 197 2.96 0.90 -23.39
C VAL A 197 2.80 -0.14 -22.28
N PRO A 198 3.83 -0.42 -21.43
CA PRO A 198 3.66 -1.38 -20.35
C PRO A 198 2.64 -0.93 -19.31
N SER A 199 2.55 0.38 -19.04
CA SER A 199 1.52 0.93 -18.13
C SER A 199 0.10 0.71 -18.68
N MET A 200 -0.12 0.90 -19.99
CA MET A 200 -1.41 0.64 -20.62
C MET A 200 -1.77 -0.86 -20.63
N LEU A 201 -0.80 -1.73 -20.96
CA LEU A 201 -1.01 -3.18 -20.91
C LEU A 201 -1.27 -3.68 -19.49
N GLY A 202 -0.55 -3.14 -18.49
CA GLY A 202 -0.79 -3.44 -17.09
C GLY A 202 -2.19 -3.03 -16.63
N THR A 203 -2.71 -1.91 -17.12
CA THR A 203 -4.05 -1.41 -16.76
C THR A 203 -5.16 -2.27 -17.34
N ALA A 204 -5.00 -2.81 -18.56
CA ALA A 204 -5.97 -3.73 -19.14
C ALA A 204 -6.17 -4.98 -18.25
N ASN A 205 -5.08 -5.54 -17.71
CA ASN A 205 -5.16 -6.67 -16.77
C ASN A 205 -5.80 -6.30 -15.43
N VAL A 206 -5.69 -5.05 -14.98
CA VAL A 206 -6.33 -4.58 -13.73
C VAL A 206 -7.82 -4.38 -13.92
N ILE A 207 -8.25 -3.89 -15.09
CA ILE A 207 -9.68 -3.74 -15.42
C ILE A 207 -10.39 -5.10 -15.43
N ASP A 208 -9.76 -6.13 -16.00
CA ASP A 208 -10.33 -7.49 -16.02
C ASP A 208 -10.45 -8.13 -14.62
N ASN A 209 -9.62 -7.67 -13.66
CA ASN A 209 -9.64 -8.10 -12.25
C ASN A 209 -10.36 -7.11 -11.32
N THR A 210 -11.03 -6.09 -11.87
CA THR A 210 -11.82 -5.16 -11.07
C THR A 210 -13.14 -5.82 -10.67
N ILE A 211 -13.57 -5.56 -9.44
CA ILE A 211 -14.84 -6.06 -8.90
C ILE A 211 -15.98 -5.64 -9.85
N LYS A 212 -16.72 -6.63 -10.34
CA LYS A 212 -17.86 -6.42 -11.24
C LYS A 212 -19.09 -5.95 -10.48
N ASP A 213 -20.02 -5.30 -11.18
CA ASP A 213 -21.27 -4.84 -10.58
C ASP A 213 -22.05 -6.00 -9.93
N GLU A 214 -21.97 -7.20 -10.51
CA GLU A 214 -22.58 -8.41 -9.97
C GLU A 214 -21.89 -8.94 -8.70
N GLU A 215 -20.60 -8.69 -8.51
CA GLU A 215 -19.86 -9.01 -7.27
C GLU A 215 -20.19 -8.01 -6.15
N ILE A 216 -20.63 -6.81 -6.51
CA ILE A 216 -21.08 -5.78 -5.55
C ILE A 216 -22.53 -6.01 -5.10
N ALA A 217 -23.34 -6.67 -5.93
CA ALA A 217 -24.77 -6.90 -5.65
C ALA A 217 -25.08 -7.54 -4.27
N PRO A 218 -24.33 -8.55 -3.77
CA PRO A 218 -24.53 -9.09 -2.42
C PRO A 218 -24.37 -8.03 -1.33
N PHE A 219 -23.36 -7.15 -1.45
CA PHE A 219 -23.11 -6.09 -0.47
C PHE A 219 -24.19 -5.00 -0.50
N LEU A 220 -24.70 -4.66 -1.68
CA LEU A 220 -25.84 -3.74 -1.81
C LEU A 220 -27.11 -4.35 -1.23
N TRP A 221 -27.35 -5.64 -1.46
CA TRP A 221 -28.46 -6.35 -0.84
C TRP A 221 -28.35 -6.32 0.69
N MET A 222 -27.16 -6.59 1.25
CA MET A 222 -26.93 -6.51 2.70
C MET A 222 -27.18 -5.11 3.24
N LYS A 223 -26.78 -4.06 2.51
CA LYS A 223 -27.04 -2.67 2.90
C LYS A 223 -28.52 -2.36 3.07
N GLU A 224 -29.36 -2.91 2.20
CA GLU A 224 -30.81 -2.63 2.18
C GLU A 224 -31.63 -3.55 3.09
N ASN A 225 -31.16 -4.79 3.31
CA ASN A 225 -31.97 -5.83 3.95
C ASN A 225 -31.50 -6.27 5.34
N THR A 226 -30.33 -5.82 5.82
CA THR A 226 -29.81 -6.20 7.15
C THR A 226 -29.85 -5.03 8.14
N ALA A 227 -29.83 -5.31 9.45
CA ALA A 227 -29.75 -4.27 10.47
C ALA A 227 -28.41 -3.53 10.42
N LEU A 228 -28.38 -2.22 10.72
CA LEU A 228 -27.14 -1.41 10.75
C LEU A 228 -26.08 -1.94 11.71
N SER A 229 -26.50 -2.65 12.76
CA SER A 229 -25.62 -3.27 13.74
C SER A 229 -25.11 -4.65 13.33
N ALA A 230 -25.56 -5.19 12.21
CA ALA A 230 -25.21 -6.55 11.79
C ALA A 230 -23.70 -6.68 11.52
N THR A 231 -23.13 -7.80 11.96
CA THR A 231 -21.75 -8.18 11.67
C THR A 231 -21.73 -9.20 10.55
N ILE A 232 -20.94 -8.92 9.52
CA ILE A 232 -20.73 -9.80 8.37
C ILE A 232 -19.37 -10.46 8.49
N LEU A 233 -19.34 -11.78 8.37
CA LEU A 233 -18.11 -12.54 8.11
C LEU A 233 -17.88 -12.62 6.60
N THR A 234 -16.72 -12.18 6.17
CA THR A 234 -16.23 -12.29 4.80
C THR A 234 -14.82 -12.88 4.82
N ASP A 235 -14.27 -13.17 3.64
CA ASP A 235 -12.81 -13.28 3.54
C ASP A 235 -12.12 -11.94 3.85
N LEU A 236 -10.83 -11.99 4.20
CA LEU A 236 -10.03 -10.81 4.56
C LEU A 236 -10.04 -9.73 3.48
N ASP A 237 -9.87 -10.13 2.23
CA ASP A 237 -9.81 -9.19 1.10
C ASP A 237 -11.17 -8.52 0.83
N GLU A 238 -12.25 -9.16 1.26
CA GLU A 238 -13.63 -8.72 1.05
C GLU A 238 -14.20 -7.94 2.25
N GLY A 239 -13.51 -7.94 3.39
CA GLY A 239 -13.96 -7.25 4.61
C GLY A 239 -14.16 -5.75 4.42
N ASN A 240 -13.35 -5.12 3.55
CA ASN A 240 -13.52 -3.71 3.19
C ASN A 240 -14.82 -3.45 2.39
N LEU A 241 -15.35 -4.45 1.68
CA LEU A 241 -16.62 -4.33 0.94
C LEU A 241 -17.81 -4.39 1.90
N ALA A 242 -17.72 -5.23 2.93
CA ALA A 242 -18.71 -5.25 4.01
C ALA A 242 -18.78 -3.89 4.73
N THR A 243 -17.63 -3.30 5.07
CA THR A 243 -17.60 -2.00 5.77
C THR A 243 -17.90 -0.82 4.84
N GLY A 244 -17.34 -0.80 3.63
CA GLY A 244 -17.40 0.33 2.71
C GLY A 244 -18.64 0.38 1.83
N ILE A 245 -19.13 -0.78 1.36
CA ILE A 245 -20.31 -0.86 0.47
C ILE A 245 -21.55 -1.25 1.25
N ALA A 246 -21.49 -2.36 2.01
CA ALA A 246 -22.66 -2.79 2.77
C ALA A 246 -22.95 -1.86 3.97
N GLU A 247 -21.98 -1.05 4.39
CA GLU A 247 -22.06 -0.19 5.58
C GLU A 247 -22.44 -0.99 6.83
N ARG A 248 -21.83 -2.17 6.98
CA ARG A 248 -22.01 -3.07 8.11
C ARG A 248 -20.66 -3.38 8.75
N LYS A 249 -20.70 -3.83 10.00
CA LYS A 249 -19.48 -4.22 10.70
C LYS A 249 -18.92 -5.49 10.04
N SER A 250 -17.63 -5.50 9.69
CA SER A 250 -16.94 -6.74 9.34
C SER A 250 -16.31 -7.35 10.58
N VAL A 251 -16.22 -8.69 10.65
CA VAL A 251 -15.46 -9.37 11.71
C VAL A 251 -13.98 -8.92 11.68
N PHE A 252 -13.43 -8.82 10.47
CA PHE A 252 -12.10 -8.27 10.21
C PHE A 252 -12.04 -7.71 8.79
N ASP A 253 -11.14 -6.76 8.57
CA ASP A 253 -10.81 -6.20 7.26
C ASP A 253 -9.31 -5.88 7.22
N THR A 254 -8.84 -5.21 6.16
CA THR A 254 -7.41 -4.89 6.02
C THR A 254 -6.92 -3.79 6.98
N ASN A 255 -7.80 -3.21 7.83
CA ASN A 255 -7.48 -2.20 8.82
C ASN A 255 -7.33 -2.81 10.23
N PHE A 256 -6.19 -3.42 10.47
CA PHE A 256 -5.90 -4.12 11.72
C PHE A 256 -5.52 -3.20 12.90
N LEU A 257 -5.40 -1.89 12.68
CA LEU A 257 -4.71 -0.98 13.59
C LEU A 257 -5.31 -0.90 14.98
N LEU A 258 -6.59 -1.22 15.17
CA LEU A 258 -7.28 -1.19 16.47
C LEU A 258 -7.80 -2.56 16.91
N VAL A 259 -7.45 -3.63 16.18
CA VAL A 259 -7.92 -4.99 16.45
C VAL A 259 -7.03 -5.65 17.51
N LYS A 260 -7.61 -6.01 18.66
CA LYS A 260 -6.87 -6.74 19.70
C LYS A 260 -6.70 -8.21 19.29
N ASN A 261 -5.51 -8.77 19.53
CA ASN A 261 -5.16 -10.15 19.21
C ASN A 261 -5.46 -10.53 17.75
N VAL A 262 -5.04 -9.67 16.83
CA VAL A 262 -5.36 -9.76 15.41
C VAL A 262 -5.05 -11.13 14.78
N ASP A 263 -3.93 -11.76 15.17
CA ASP A 263 -3.56 -13.09 14.67
C ASP A 263 -4.63 -14.14 15.01
N SER A 264 -5.09 -14.16 16.27
CA SER A 264 -6.13 -15.08 16.73
C SER A 264 -7.49 -14.77 16.10
N VAL A 265 -7.83 -13.48 15.93
CA VAL A 265 -9.08 -13.09 15.25
C VAL A 265 -9.07 -13.60 13.80
N VAL A 266 -8.02 -13.32 13.05
CA VAL A 266 -7.94 -13.70 11.63
C VAL A 266 -7.86 -15.22 11.48
N GLU A 267 -7.05 -15.92 12.28
CA GLU A 267 -6.92 -17.38 12.21
C GLU A 267 -8.25 -18.08 12.55
N GLU A 268 -8.89 -17.72 13.66
CA GLU A 268 -10.11 -18.36 14.09
C GLU A 268 -11.30 -18.01 13.20
N ALA A 269 -11.46 -16.74 12.82
CA ALA A 269 -12.58 -16.34 11.99
C ALA A 269 -12.44 -16.84 10.54
N SER A 270 -11.22 -16.95 10.01
CA SER A 270 -11.00 -17.62 8.70
C SER A 270 -11.25 -19.13 8.79
N SER A 271 -11.05 -19.75 9.95
CA SER A 271 -11.34 -21.18 10.13
C SER A 271 -12.83 -21.51 9.97
N LEU A 272 -13.73 -20.54 10.15
CA LEU A 272 -15.17 -20.70 9.87
C LEU A 272 -15.46 -21.08 8.42
N PHE A 273 -14.57 -20.85 7.46
CA PHE A 273 -14.78 -21.32 6.08
C PHE A 273 -14.52 -22.83 5.93
N THR A 274 -13.66 -23.41 6.76
CA THR A 274 -13.18 -24.80 6.60
C THR A 274 -13.63 -25.76 7.68
N LEU A 275 -14.25 -25.26 8.75
CA LEU A 275 -14.74 -26.08 9.87
C LEU A 275 -15.79 -27.11 9.42
N GLU A 276 -15.71 -28.31 9.99
CA GLU A 276 -16.71 -29.37 9.76
C GLU A 276 -17.74 -29.46 10.89
N SER A 277 -17.40 -28.99 12.09
CA SER A 277 -18.23 -29.13 13.29
C SER A 277 -19.12 -27.91 13.47
N GLU A 278 -20.44 -28.11 13.42
CA GLU A 278 -21.44 -27.07 13.66
C GLU A 278 -21.32 -26.45 15.05
N VAL A 279 -21.11 -27.26 16.11
CA VAL A 279 -20.95 -26.76 17.48
C VAL A 279 -19.78 -25.77 17.58
N LYS A 280 -18.63 -26.11 17.00
CA LYS A 280 -17.46 -25.21 16.99
C LYS A 280 -17.71 -23.97 16.13
N ALA A 281 -18.42 -24.11 15.02
CA ALA A 281 -18.79 -22.98 14.18
C ALA A 281 -19.70 -22.00 14.96
N LEU A 282 -20.73 -22.50 15.63
CA LEU A 282 -21.63 -21.70 16.46
C LEU A 282 -20.91 -21.03 17.64
N GLU A 283 -19.93 -21.71 18.26
CA GLU A 283 -19.08 -21.10 19.30
C GLU A 283 -18.31 -19.88 18.77
N LEU A 284 -17.70 -20.00 17.59
CA LEU A 284 -16.94 -18.89 16.97
C LEU A 284 -17.86 -17.78 16.43
N ILE A 285 -18.98 -18.15 15.80
CA ILE A 285 -20.03 -17.22 15.36
C ILE A 285 -20.51 -16.38 16.55
N THR A 286 -20.80 -17.01 17.69
CA THR A 286 -21.24 -16.32 18.90
C THR A 286 -20.11 -15.47 19.48
N LYS A 287 -18.87 -15.98 19.50
CA LYS A 287 -17.69 -15.24 20.02
C LYS A 287 -17.45 -13.95 19.25
N TYR A 288 -17.66 -13.96 17.93
CA TYR A 288 -17.43 -12.82 17.03
C TYR A 288 -18.68 -12.04 16.66
N ASP A 289 -19.84 -12.41 17.23
CA ASP A 289 -21.12 -11.73 17.04
C ASP A 289 -21.53 -11.66 15.55
N VAL A 290 -21.34 -12.78 14.82
CA VAL A 290 -21.60 -12.88 13.38
C VAL A 290 -23.09 -13.09 13.13
N ASP A 291 -23.70 -12.23 12.31
CA ASP A 291 -25.11 -12.35 11.91
C ASP A 291 -25.25 -12.92 10.48
N TYR A 292 -24.29 -12.58 9.60
CA TYR A 292 -24.28 -13.02 8.21
C TYR A 292 -22.91 -13.53 7.79
N ILE A 293 -22.88 -14.58 6.98
CA ILE A 293 -21.67 -15.08 6.32
C ILE A 293 -21.82 -14.86 4.82
N TYR A 294 -20.87 -14.14 4.23
CA TYR A 294 -20.73 -14.04 2.78
C TYR A 294 -19.72 -15.06 2.29
N LEU A 295 -20.15 -15.93 1.38
CA LEU A 295 -19.30 -16.93 0.76
C LEU A 295 -19.22 -16.67 -0.75
N SER A 296 -18.13 -16.05 -1.19
CA SER A 296 -17.88 -15.78 -2.61
C SER A 296 -17.21 -16.95 -3.31
N GLU A 297 -17.27 -16.97 -4.65
CA GLU A 297 -16.49 -17.90 -5.46
C GLU A 297 -14.98 -17.74 -5.26
N LYS A 298 -14.52 -16.52 -4.92
CA LYS A 298 -13.12 -16.26 -4.57
C LYS A 298 -12.77 -16.96 -3.26
N THR A 299 -13.57 -16.79 -2.20
CA THR A 299 -13.39 -17.47 -0.92
C THR A 299 -13.40 -18.99 -1.10
N LYS A 300 -14.36 -19.53 -1.85
CA LYS A 300 -14.43 -20.96 -2.17
C LYS A 300 -13.12 -21.49 -2.77
N LYS A 301 -12.57 -20.78 -3.74
CA LYS A 301 -11.31 -21.14 -4.40
C LYS A 301 -10.11 -21.03 -3.46
N GLU A 302 -10.06 -19.99 -2.63
CA GLU A 302 -8.96 -19.73 -1.69
C GLU A 302 -8.87 -20.80 -0.61
N TYR A 303 -10.00 -21.17 -0.02
CA TYR A 303 -10.06 -22.19 1.04
C TYR A 303 -10.26 -23.62 0.49
N GLY A 304 -10.42 -23.78 -0.83
CA GLY A 304 -10.63 -25.09 -1.47
C GLY A 304 -11.93 -25.78 -1.07
N ILE A 305 -13.00 -25.00 -0.87
CA ILE A 305 -14.32 -25.45 -0.44
C ILE A 305 -15.38 -25.15 -1.51
N GLU A 306 -16.41 -25.99 -1.62
CA GLU A 306 -17.57 -25.71 -2.47
C GLU A 306 -18.73 -25.06 -1.69
N MET A 307 -18.81 -25.38 -0.38
CA MET A 307 -19.84 -24.91 0.54
C MET A 307 -19.37 -25.05 1.99
N LEU A 308 -20.03 -24.34 2.91
CA LEU A 308 -19.82 -24.50 4.35
C LEU A 308 -20.40 -25.83 4.82
N LYS A 309 -19.56 -26.73 5.35
CA LYS A 309 -20.01 -28.08 5.76
C LYS A 309 -21.02 -28.06 6.91
N TYR A 310 -20.90 -27.11 7.84
CA TYR A 310 -21.86 -26.93 8.93
C TYR A 310 -23.10 -26.13 8.54
N GLY A 311 -23.06 -25.39 7.42
CA GLY A 311 -24.18 -24.56 6.94
C GLY A 311 -25.30 -25.34 6.26
N MET A 312 -25.33 -26.67 6.42
CA MET A 312 -26.35 -27.55 5.85
C MET A 312 -27.57 -27.74 6.76
N ASP A 313 -27.49 -27.38 8.05
CA ASP A 313 -28.65 -27.45 8.95
C ASP A 313 -29.53 -26.20 8.78
N GLU A 314 -30.69 -26.38 8.13
CA GLU A 314 -31.70 -25.34 7.90
C GLU A 314 -32.29 -24.76 9.20
N LYS A 315 -32.00 -25.34 10.37
CA LYS A 315 -32.43 -24.78 11.67
C LYS A 315 -31.64 -23.56 12.11
N CYS A 316 -30.38 -23.49 11.73
CA CYS A 316 -29.44 -22.50 12.23
C CYS A 316 -28.96 -21.54 11.13
N PHE A 317 -29.06 -21.98 9.87
CA PHE A 317 -28.53 -21.26 8.70
C PHE A 317 -29.59 -21.14 7.62
N GLU A 318 -29.90 -19.91 7.23
CA GLU A 318 -30.83 -19.61 6.14
C GLU A 318 -30.09 -18.92 4.98
N LYS A 319 -30.23 -19.45 3.77
CA LYS A 319 -29.67 -18.78 2.58
C LYS A 319 -30.62 -17.69 2.10
N VAL A 320 -30.22 -16.45 2.29
CA VAL A 320 -31.06 -15.26 2.02
C VAL A 320 -30.77 -14.60 0.67
N PHE A 321 -29.60 -14.86 0.09
CA PHE A 321 -29.20 -14.33 -1.22
C PHE A 321 -28.26 -15.30 -1.95
N GLN A 322 -28.39 -15.38 -3.27
CA GLN A 322 -27.46 -16.14 -4.12
C GLN A 322 -27.38 -15.53 -5.53
N ASN A 323 -26.17 -15.38 -6.04
CA ASN A 323 -25.92 -15.09 -7.45
C ASN A 323 -24.75 -15.95 -7.99
N GLU A 324 -24.24 -15.64 -9.18
CA GLU A 324 -23.12 -16.37 -9.79
C GLU A 324 -21.78 -16.16 -9.07
N TYR A 325 -21.67 -15.11 -8.23
CA TYR A 325 -20.42 -14.67 -7.61
C TYR A 325 -20.33 -15.00 -6.13
N GLY A 326 -21.46 -15.23 -5.46
CA GLY A 326 -21.48 -15.59 -4.06
C GLY A 326 -22.88 -15.78 -3.49
N GLU A 327 -22.90 -16.22 -2.23
CA GLU A 327 -24.12 -16.43 -1.45
C GLU A 327 -23.99 -15.78 -0.08
N ILE A 328 -25.15 -15.39 0.47
CA ILE A 328 -25.26 -14.83 1.82
C ILE A 328 -26.07 -15.81 2.67
N ILE A 329 -25.51 -16.18 3.81
CA ILE A 329 -26.08 -17.09 4.79
C ILE A 329 -26.37 -16.29 6.05
N GLU A 330 -27.63 -16.20 6.43
CA GLU A 330 -28.09 -15.61 7.69
C GLU A 330 -28.04 -16.65 8.81
N ILE A 331 -27.62 -16.21 10.00
CA ILE A 331 -27.55 -17.03 11.20
C ILE A 331 -28.81 -16.74 12.03
N ILE A 332 -29.65 -17.76 12.21
CA ILE A 332 -30.97 -17.64 12.85
C ILE A 332 -31.07 -18.36 14.21
N CYS A 333 -29.96 -18.95 14.67
CA CYS A 333 -29.91 -19.80 15.86
C CYS A 333 -29.91 -19.03 17.18
#